data_AF-A0A968PXK5-F1
#
_entry.id   AF-A0A968PXK5-F1
#
_cell.length_a   1.000
_cell.length_b   1.000
_cell.length_c   1.000
_cell.angle_alpha   90.00
_cell.angle_beta   90.00
_cell.angle_gamma   90.00
#
_symmetry.space_group_name_H-M   'P 1'
#
loop_
_entity.id
_entity.type
_entity.pdbx_description
1 polymer ?
#
loop_
_entity_poly.entity_id
_entity_poly.type
_entity_poly.pdbx_seq_one_letter_code
_entity_poly.pdbx_strand_id
1 'polypeptide(L)'
;PALATLYTDSATSTGTREAIAVVYRVLNDYAGSIGEVLGVSLFAALWLAIVSLTILQTRIVSRWLGFLGLVSATLLAVQLAELFGIDLGAFITVSVSVLQLWFLAMGIALLRSSDQRQRSV
;
A
#
# COMPACT_ATOMS: atom_id res chain seq x y z
N PRO A 1 -7.95 2.46 -20.47
CA PRO A 1 -7.59 2.34 -21.90
C PRO A 1 -8.40 3.26 -22.84
N ALA A 2 -9.72 3.43 -22.64
CA ALA A 2 -10.59 4.18 -23.56
C ALA A 2 -10.15 5.63 -23.84
N LEU A 3 -9.74 6.39 -22.81
CA LEU A 3 -9.27 7.77 -22.98
C LEU A 3 -7.97 7.88 -23.80
N ALA A 4 -7.05 6.94 -23.62
CA ALA A 4 -5.79 6.90 -24.36
C ALA A 4 -6.03 6.62 -25.85
N THR A 5 -6.92 5.68 -26.16
CA THR A 5 -7.30 5.34 -27.54
C THR A 5 -7.94 6.54 -28.25
N LEU A 6 -8.88 7.23 -27.58
CA LEU A 6 -9.52 8.44 -28.11
C LEU A 6 -8.54 9.60 -28.28
N TYR A 7 -7.56 9.76 -27.38
CA TYR A 7 -6.56 10.81 -27.47
C TYR A 7 -5.69 10.68 -28.73
N THR A 8 -5.29 9.45 -29.07
CA THR A 8 -4.45 9.15 -30.25
C THR A 8 -5.23 9.06 -31.56
N ASP A 9 -6.56 9.07 -31.52
CA ASP A 9 -7.38 8.99 -32.73
C ASP A 9 -7.22 10.28 -33.56
N SER A 10 -6.93 10.09 -34.84
CA SER A 10 -6.82 11.14 -35.84
C SER A 10 -8.13 11.92 -36.04
N ALA A 11 -9.29 11.30 -35.78
CA ALA A 11 -10.60 11.92 -35.89
C ALA A 11 -10.96 12.79 -34.65
N THR A 12 -10.19 12.70 -33.57
CA THR A 12 -10.45 13.45 -32.34
C THR A 12 -10.04 14.91 -32.49
N SER A 13 -10.97 15.82 -32.22
CA SER A 13 -10.75 17.26 -32.26
C SER A 13 -9.74 17.73 -31.19
N THR A 14 -9.11 18.89 -31.41
CA THR A 14 -8.20 19.51 -30.44
C THR A 14 -8.88 19.75 -29.09
N GLY A 15 -10.10 20.31 -29.09
CA GLY A 15 -10.85 20.57 -27.86
C GLY A 15 -11.20 19.28 -27.09
N THR A 16 -11.49 18.19 -27.81
CA THR A 16 -11.69 16.88 -27.19
C THR A 16 -10.39 16.34 -26.58
N ARG A 17 -9.24 16.48 -27.25
CA ARG A 17 -7.93 16.06 -26.70
C ARG A 17 -7.57 16.83 -25.43
N GLU A 18 -7.81 18.14 -25.38
CA GLU A 18 -7.59 18.96 -24.19
C GLU A 18 -8.50 18.52 -23.04
N ALA A 19 -9.79 18.28 -23.31
CA ALA A 19 -10.71 17.76 -22.30
C ALA A 19 -10.26 16.39 -21.77
N ILE A 20 -9.80 15.49 -22.64
CA ILE A 20 -9.23 14.20 -22.23
C ILE A 20 -8.01 14.39 -21.33
N ALA A 21 -7.10 15.32 -21.65
CA ALA A 21 -5.92 15.59 -20.84
C ALA A 21 -6.29 16.11 -19.44
N VAL A 22 -7.27 16.99 -19.33
CA VAL A 22 -7.78 17.49 -18.04
C VAL A 22 -8.42 16.37 -17.23
N VAL A 23 -9.31 15.59 -17.84
CA VAL A 23 -9.97 14.45 -17.17
C VAL A 23 -8.95 13.42 -16.72
N TYR A 24 -7.95 13.14 -17.56
CA TYR A 24 -6.87 12.21 -17.22
C TYR A 24 -6.07 12.69 -16.00
N ARG A 25 -5.72 13.97 -15.94
CA ARG A 25 -5.05 14.55 -14.76
C ARG A 25 -5.91 14.48 -13.51
N VAL A 26 -7.20 14.85 -13.61
CA VAL A 26 -8.12 14.75 -12.46
C VAL A 26 -8.22 13.32 -11.93
N LEU A 27 -8.29 12.33 -12.82
CA LEU A 27 -8.39 10.93 -12.39
C LEU A 27 -7.09 10.40 -11.76
N ASN A 28 -5.93 10.73 -12.32
CA ASN A 28 -4.66 10.19 -11.81
C ASN A 28 -4.10 11.01 -10.65
N ASP A 29 -4.05 12.33 -10.78
CA ASP A 29 -3.39 13.20 -9.80
C ASP A 29 -4.28 13.41 -8.57
N TYR A 30 -5.60 13.60 -8.77
CA TYR A 30 -6.52 13.86 -7.65
C TYR A 30 -7.17 12.57 -7.11
N ALA A 31 -7.91 11.84 -7.95
CA ALA A 31 -8.60 10.64 -7.48
C ALA A 31 -7.62 9.51 -7.13
N GLY A 32 -6.53 9.38 -7.88
CA GLY A 32 -5.44 8.45 -7.57
C GLY A 32 -4.77 8.75 -6.23
N SER A 33 -4.42 10.01 -5.97
CA SER A 33 -3.84 10.43 -4.67
C SER A 33 -4.79 10.15 -3.50
N ILE A 34 -6.09 10.43 -3.64
CA ILE A 34 -7.08 10.07 -2.61
C ILE A 34 -7.11 8.56 -2.37
N GLY A 35 -7.08 7.77 -3.44
CA GLY A 35 -7.05 6.31 -3.37
C GLY A 35 -5.80 5.78 -2.66
N GLU A 36 -4.64 6.39 -2.90
CA GLU A 36 -3.37 6.04 -2.25
C GLU A 36 -3.40 6.30 -0.74
N VAL A 37 -3.85 7.49 -0.33
CA VAL A 37 -3.98 7.82 1.10
C VAL A 37 -4.95 6.85 1.77
N LEU A 38 -6.16 6.69 1.23
CA LEU A 38 -7.17 5.85 1.87
C LEU A 38 -6.73 4.38 1.90
N GLY A 39 -6.23 3.87 0.78
CA GLY A 39 -5.84 2.47 0.63
C GLY A 39 -4.56 2.12 1.39
N VAL A 40 -3.44 2.73 1.01
CA VAL A 40 -2.10 2.38 1.51
C VAL A 40 -1.84 2.99 2.89
N SER A 41 -2.22 4.25 3.10
CA SER A 41 -1.87 4.94 4.35
C SER A 41 -2.84 4.61 5.47
N LEU A 42 -4.16 4.68 5.24
CA LEU A 42 -5.14 4.45 6.28
C LEU A 42 -5.48 2.96 6.45
N PHE A 43 -6.09 2.35 5.44
CA PHE A 43 -6.63 1.00 5.58
C PHE A 43 -5.53 -0.05 5.74
N ALA A 44 -4.43 0.03 4.98
CA ALA A 44 -3.34 -0.93 5.13
C ALA A 44 -2.62 -0.77 6.47
N ALA A 45 -2.40 0.46 6.96
CA ALA A 45 -1.82 0.68 8.29
C ALA A 45 -2.71 0.12 9.41
N LEU A 46 -4.02 0.39 9.37
CA LEU A 46 -4.97 -0.14 10.35
C LEU A 46 -5.01 -1.67 10.35
N TRP A 47 -5.13 -2.26 9.16
CA TRP A 47 -5.11 -3.72 9.00
C TRP A 47 -3.82 -4.32 9.57
N LEU A 48 -2.67 -3.76 9.20
CA LEU A 48 -1.37 -4.27 9.63
C LEU A 48 -1.16 -4.09 11.13
N ALA A 49 -1.62 -2.98 11.71
CA ALA A 49 -1.61 -2.78 13.16
C ALA A 49 -2.44 -3.85 13.87
N ILE A 50 -3.66 -4.12 13.42
CA ILE A 50 -4.52 -5.16 14.00
C ILE A 50 -3.84 -6.53 13.92
N VAL A 51 -3.37 -6.93 12.73
CA VAL A 51 -2.65 -8.20 12.53
C VAL A 51 -1.43 -8.30 13.45
N SER A 52 -0.65 -7.23 13.55
CA SER A 52 0.55 -7.17 14.38
C SER A 52 0.23 -7.32 15.86
N LEU A 53 -0.82 -6.65 16.34
CA LEU A 53 -1.31 -6.79 17.71
C LEU A 53 -1.82 -8.21 17.98
N THR A 54 -2.54 -8.81 17.04
CA THR A 54 -2.98 -10.22 17.15
C THR A 54 -1.79 -11.18 17.26
N ILE A 55 -0.72 -10.98 16.48
CA ILE A 55 0.51 -11.79 16.59
C ILE A 55 1.13 -11.64 17.98
N LEU A 56 1.22 -10.42 18.51
CA LEU A 56 1.80 -10.16 19.83
C LEU A 56 0.98 -10.78 20.96
N GLN A 57 -0.35 -10.80 20.83
CA GLN A 57 -1.27 -11.39 21.80
C GLN A 57 -1.29 -12.92 21.74
N THR A 58 -1.45 -13.49 20.54
CA THR A 58 -1.66 -14.95 20.36
C THR A 58 -0.36 -15.74 20.26
N ARG A 59 0.76 -15.09 19.91
CA ARG A 59 2.05 -15.72 19.63
C ARG A 59 1.96 -16.83 18.57
N ILE A 60 1.01 -16.71 17.63
CA ILE A 60 0.82 -17.67 16.53
C ILE A 60 2.08 -17.81 15.66
N VAL A 61 2.83 -16.72 15.54
CA VAL A 61 4.19 -16.66 15.01
C VAL A 61 5.07 -15.90 16.00
N SER A 62 6.37 -15.82 15.72
CA SER A 62 7.30 -15.18 16.64
C SER A 62 7.03 -13.69 16.84
N ARG A 63 7.25 -13.22 18.07
CA ARG A 63 6.86 -11.87 18.52
C ARG A 63 7.58 -10.75 17.77
N TRP A 64 8.80 -10.98 17.27
CA TRP A 64 9.54 -9.95 16.53
C TRP A 64 8.81 -9.55 15.25
N LEU A 65 8.10 -10.48 14.59
CA LEU A 65 7.27 -10.19 13.41
C LEU A 65 6.10 -9.27 13.76
N GLY A 66 5.50 -9.44 14.93
CA GLY A 66 4.48 -8.53 15.44
C GLY A 66 5.03 -7.12 15.63
N PHE A 67 6.22 -6.97 16.21
CA PHE A 67 6.86 -5.64 16.37
C PHE A 67 7.25 -5.01 15.03
N LEU A 68 7.86 -5.77 14.11
CA LEU A 68 8.20 -5.25 12.78
C LEU A 68 6.95 -4.84 11.99
N GLY A 69 5.85 -5.57 12.15
CA GLY A 69 4.57 -5.21 11.54
C GLY A 69 4.00 -3.93 12.13
N LEU A 70 4.11 -3.73 13.44
CA LEU A 70 3.71 -2.48 14.09
C LEU A 70 4.54 -1.29 13.60
N VAL A 71 5.86 -1.46 13.47
CA VAL A 71 6.75 -0.44 12.90
C VAL A 71 6.33 -0.11 11.47
N SER A 72 6.07 -1.12 10.64
CA SER A 72 5.59 -0.95 9.27
C SER A 72 4.26 -0.19 9.24
N ALA A 73 3.31 -0.55 10.12
CA ALA A 73 2.02 0.12 10.24
C ALA A 73 2.17 1.59 10.63
N THR A 74 3.07 1.91 11.57
CA THR A 74 3.37 3.30 11.94
C THR A 74 3.97 4.08 10.78
N LEU A 75 4.92 3.50 10.04
CA LEU A 75 5.53 4.15 8.88
C LEU A 75 4.49 4.42 7.77
N LEU A 76 3.55 3.50 7.54
CA LEU A 76 2.43 3.74 6.62
C LEU A 76 1.48 4.82 7.14
N ALA A 77 1.17 4.82 8.44
CA ALA A 77 0.28 5.82 9.03
C ALA A 77 0.85 7.25 8.97
N VAL A 78 2.18 7.40 9.01
CA VAL A 78 2.84 8.71 8.80
C VAL A 78 2.51 9.31 7.44
N GLN A 79 2.21 8.49 6.42
CA GLN A 79 1.82 8.97 5.10
C GLN A 79 0.51 9.77 5.10
N LEU A 80 -0.34 9.60 6.12
CA LEU A 80 -1.53 10.44 6.32
C LEU A 80 -1.19 11.92 6.56
N ALA A 81 0.07 12.25 6.86
CA ALA A 81 0.52 13.63 6.95
C ALA A 81 0.36 14.40 5.62
N GLU A 82 0.32 13.71 4.47
CA GLU A 82 0.07 14.34 3.15
C GLU A 82 -1.29 15.02 3.06
N LEU A 83 -2.29 14.56 3.83
CA LEU A 83 -3.61 15.22 3.91
C LEU A 83 -3.54 16.62 4.50
N PHE A 84 -2.49 16.89 5.27
CA PHE A 84 -2.24 18.19 5.86
C PHE A 84 -1.24 19.02 5.03
N GLY A 85 -0.92 18.57 3.80
CA GLY A 85 -0.03 19.28 2.87
C GLY A 85 1.46 19.06 3.12
N ILE A 86 1.84 18.02 3.87
CA ILE A 86 3.25 17.68 4.12
C ILE A 86 3.76 16.77 3.00
N ASP A 87 4.78 17.21 2.26
CA ASP A 87 5.43 16.39 1.23
C ASP A 87 6.37 15.36 1.88
N LEU A 88 6.06 14.08 1.70
CA LEU A 88 6.83 12.97 2.25
C LEU A 88 7.77 12.33 1.23
N GLY A 89 7.61 12.60 -0.07
CA GLY A 89 8.48 12.15 -1.16
C GLY A 89 9.12 10.78 -0.96
N ALA A 90 10.43 10.76 -0.73
CA ALA A 90 11.23 9.53 -0.57
C ALA A 90 10.81 8.63 0.61
N PHE A 91 10.10 9.16 1.61
CA PHE A 91 9.62 8.41 2.75
C PHE A 91 8.58 7.35 2.37
N ILE A 92 7.76 7.61 1.34
CA ILE A 92 6.82 6.62 0.79
C ILE A 92 7.58 5.36 0.36
N THR A 93 8.67 5.52 -0.39
CA THR A 93 9.50 4.40 -0.85
C THR A 93 10.08 3.60 0.33
N VAL A 94 10.56 4.28 1.36
CA VAL A 94 11.12 3.62 2.55
C VAL A 94 10.04 2.84 3.30
N SER A 95 8.90 3.46 3.59
CA SER A 95 7.82 2.84 4.35
C SER A 95 7.24 1.60 3.63
N VAL A 96 7.03 1.69 2.31
CA VAL A 96 6.59 0.55 1.50
C VAL A 96 7.65 -0.54 1.41
N SER A 97 8.94 -0.19 1.33
CA SER A 97 10.02 -1.19 1.34
C SER A 97 10.08 -1.98 2.65
N VAL A 98 9.89 -1.30 3.79
CA VAL A 98 9.82 -1.96 5.10
C VAL A 98 8.62 -2.91 5.18
N LEU A 99 7.46 -2.50 4.67
CA LEU A 99 6.29 -3.37 4.54
C LEU A 99 6.57 -4.62 3.69
N GLN A 100 7.24 -4.46 2.55
CA GLN A 100 7.60 -5.58 1.68
C GLN A 100 8.53 -6.59 2.36
N LEU A 101 9.52 -6.10 3.12
CA LEU A 101 10.39 -6.95 3.94
C LEU A 101 9.59 -7.69 5.01
N TRP A 102 8.58 -7.03 5.61
CA TRP A 102 7.67 -7.69 6.54
C TRP A 102 6.84 -8.79 5.87
N PHE A 103 6.27 -8.53 4.69
CA PHE A 103 5.54 -9.55 3.92
C PHE A 103 6.40 -10.77 3.62
N LEU A 104 7.63 -10.56 3.18
CA LEU A 104 8.58 -11.64 2.89
C LEU A 104 8.89 -12.45 4.16
N ALA A 105 9.23 -11.77 5.26
CA ALA A 105 9.53 -12.42 6.53
C ALA A 105 8.33 -13.21 7.08
N MET A 106 7.13 -12.65 6.97
CA MET A 106 5.88 -13.30 7.38
C MET A 106 5.59 -14.53 6.53
N GLY A 107 5.73 -14.44 5.20
CA GLY A 107 5.58 -15.57 4.29
C GLY A 107 6.54 -16.72 4.63
N ILE A 108 7.82 -16.42 4.88
CA ILE A 108 8.81 -17.42 5.29
C ILE A 108 8.42 -18.07 6.64
N ALA A 109 7.96 -17.27 7.61
CA ALA A 109 7.57 -17.77 8.92
C ALA A 109 6.37 -18.73 8.84
N LEU A 110 5.36 -18.39 8.04
CA LEU A 110 4.17 -19.22 7.84
C LEU A 110 4.52 -20.54 7.15
N LEU A 111 5.32 -20.51 6.08
CA LEU A 111 5.76 -21.72 5.38
C LEU A 111 6.57 -22.67 6.28
N ARG A 112 7.41 -22.13 7.16
CA ARG A 112 8.15 -22.93 8.16
C ARG A 112 7.22 -23.54 9.21
N SER A 113 6.22 -22.78 9.65
CA SER A 113 5.27 -23.26 10.65
C SER A 113 4.36 -24.38 10.13
N SER A 114 4.06 -24.39 8.83
CA SER A 114 3.30 -25.48 8.20
C SER A 114 4.12 -26.76 8.08
N ASP A 115 5.41 -26.67 7.72
CA ASP A 115 6.27 -27.84 7.58
C ASP A 115 6.48 -28.56 8.93
N GLN A 116 6.66 -27.80 10.01
CA GLN A 116 6.77 -28.36 11.36
C GLN A 116 5.50 -29.11 11.80
N ARG A 117 4.32 -28.60 11.42
CA ARG A 117 3.03 -29.19 11.79
C ARG A 117 2.75 -30.50 11.06
N GLN A 118 3.28 -30.67 9.84
CA GLN A 118 3.18 -31.93 9.08
C GLN A 118 4.14 -33.01 9.61
N ARG A 119 5.32 -32.65 10.11
CA ARG A 119 6.28 -33.63 10.66
C ARG A 119 5.90 -34.19 12.04
N SER A 120 4.94 -33.57 12.73
CA SER A 120 4.46 -33.99 14.05
C SER A 120 3.22 -34.89 14.02
N VAL A 121 2.69 -35.21 12.83
CA VAL A 121 1.55 -36.11 12.59
C VAL A 121 2.07 -37.39 11.98
#